data_AF-A0A7J7P6A5-F1
#
_entry.id   AF-A0A7J7P6A5-F1
#
_cell.length_a   1.000
_cell.length_b   1.000
_cell.length_c   1.000
_cell.angle_alpha   90.00
_cell.angle_beta   90.00
_cell.angle_gamma   90.00
#
_symmetry.space_group_name_H-M   'P 1'
#
loop_
_entity.id
_entity.type
_entity.pdbx_description
1 polymer ?
#
loop_
_entity_poly.entity_id
_entity_poly.type
_entity_poly.pdbx_seq_one_letter_code
_entity_poly.pdbx_strand_id
1 'polypeptide(L)'
;MRGGDFVVHVQIVTDFLKNKLSVTSVPPSSYRLGVKAANLHELFPSHITEALQRSISMFDIELPGFISKDALLHGVETKTSSSVQIPRDDTYESTSLDGLYPIGEGVGYAGGIVSAAVDDMYAGFAVAKDLGLYEGDVVSFGKGLKEHRICEVLSFLPHPKMNHQPT
;
A
#
# COMPACT_ATOMS: atom_id res chain seq x y z
N MET A 1 -26.15 -1.67 6.30
CA MET A 1 -25.18 -0.57 6.53
C MET A 1 -25.01 0.19 5.21
N ARG A 2 -25.56 1.41 5.06
CA ARG A 2 -25.42 2.24 3.83
C ARG A 2 -24.93 3.63 4.22
N GLY A 3 -23.94 4.14 3.48
CA GLY A 3 -23.18 5.35 3.78
C GLY A 3 -23.56 6.53 2.89
N GLY A 4 -24.50 7.35 3.36
CA GLY A 4 -24.69 8.71 2.82
C GLY A 4 -23.81 9.74 3.54
N ASP A 5 -23.52 9.49 4.82
CA ASP A 5 -22.89 10.49 5.70
C ASP A 5 -21.37 10.32 5.84
N PHE A 6 -20.77 9.38 5.10
CA PHE A 6 -19.35 9.00 5.20
C PHE A 6 -18.87 8.62 6.61
N VAL A 7 -19.77 8.38 7.56
CA VAL A 7 -19.44 7.82 8.87
C VAL A 7 -18.96 6.38 8.72
N VAL A 8 -17.93 6.00 9.48
CA VAL A 8 -17.46 4.62 9.51
C VAL A 8 -18.26 3.82 10.54
N HIS A 9 -18.62 2.59 10.17
CA HIS A 9 -19.28 1.68 11.09
C HIS A 9 -18.25 1.10 12.05
N VAL A 10 -18.57 1.06 13.34
CA VAL A 10 -17.67 0.55 14.37
C VAL A 10 -18.40 -0.39 15.32
N GLN A 11 -17.64 -1.26 15.99
CA GLN A 11 -18.13 -2.10 17.08
C GLN A 11 -17.07 -2.18 18.18
N ILE A 12 -17.51 -2.17 19.44
CA ILE A 12 -16.60 -2.37 20.56
C ILE A 12 -16.04 -3.80 20.48
N VAL A 13 -14.73 -3.96 20.69
CA VAL A 13 -14.04 -5.25 20.57
C VAL A 13 -14.70 -6.33 21.43
N THR A 14 -15.03 -6.02 22.69
CA THR A 14 -15.67 -6.99 23.60
C THR A 14 -17.05 -7.45 23.13
N ASP A 15 -17.76 -6.59 22.40
CA ASP A 15 -19.08 -6.86 21.82
C ASP A 15 -18.94 -7.71 20.55
N PHE A 16 -17.97 -7.39 19.70
CA PHE A 16 -17.60 -8.21 18.54
C PHE A 16 -17.21 -9.65 18.95
N LEU A 17 -16.38 -9.82 19.97
CA LEU A 17 -16.00 -11.15 20.46
C LEU A 17 -17.20 -11.98 20.97
N LYS A 18 -18.26 -11.32 21.45
CA LYS A 18 -19.48 -11.95 21.94
C LYS A 18 -20.58 -12.07 20.88
N ASN A 19 -20.33 -11.61 19.65
CA ASN A 19 -21.32 -11.46 18.59
C ASN A 19 -22.59 -10.73 19.10
N LYS A 20 -22.39 -9.58 19.74
CA LYS A 20 -23.45 -8.74 20.29
C LYS A 20 -23.22 -7.28 19.94
N LEU A 21 -24.29 -6.51 19.89
CA LEU A 21 -24.23 -5.05 19.83
C LEU A 21 -24.93 -4.50 21.08
N SER A 22 -24.16 -4.25 22.13
CA SER A 22 -24.69 -3.91 23.45
C SER A 22 -24.83 -2.40 23.65
N VAL A 23 -24.08 -1.59 22.90
CA VAL A 23 -24.04 -0.14 23.06
C VAL A 23 -24.12 0.56 21.71
N THR A 24 -24.95 1.60 21.64
CA THR A 24 -25.05 2.49 20.46
C THR A 24 -24.17 3.73 20.59
N SER A 25 -23.84 4.14 21.82
CA SER A 25 -22.85 5.16 22.12
C SER A 25 -21.48 4.50 22.19
N VAL A 26 -20.54 4.98 21.37
CA VAL A 26 -19.19 4.42 21.24
C VAL A 26 -18.14 5.44 21.69
N PRO A 27 -16.98 4.97 22.18
CA PRO A 27 -15.83 5.81 22.46
C PRO A 27 -15.46 6.76 21.31
N PRO A 28 -14.76 7.87 21.60
CA PRO A 28 -14.26 8.76 20.56
C PRO A 28 -13.28 8.03 19.63
N SER A 29 -13.29 8.43 18.36
CA SER A 29 -12.45 7.86 17.30
C SER A 29 -11.64 8.97 16.64
N SER A 30 -10.45 8.63 16.16
CA SER A 30 -9.62 9.55 15.36
C SER A 30 -10.19 9.82 13.97
N TYR A 31 -11.18 9.02 13.53
CA TYR A 31 -11.83 9.19 12.24
C TYR A 31 -12.72 10.44 12.21
N ARG A 32 -12.30 11.43 11.42
CA ARG A 32 -12.84 12.81 11.45
C ARG A 32 -14.28 12.96 10.98
N LEU A 33 -14.76 12.06 10.12
CA LEU A 33 -16.13 12.12 9.60
C LEU A 33 -17.16 11.48 10.54
N GLY A 34 -16.70 10.93 11.68
CA GLY A 34 -17.56 10.36 12.71
C GLY A 34 -17.76 8.86 12.57
N VAL A 35 -18.24 8.25 13.65
CA VAL A 35 -18.43 6.81 13.78
C VAL A 35 -19.88 6.48 14.09
N LYS A 36 -20.33 5.29 13.67
CA LYS A 36 -21.66 4.77 13.97
C LYS A 36 -21.57 3.33 14.44
N ALA A 37 -22.16 3.02 15.59
CA ALA A 37 -22.24 1.66 16.10
C ALA A 37 -23.00 0.75 15.13
N ALA A 38 -22.46 -0.43 14.83
CA ALA A 38 -23.12 -1.46 14.04
C ALA A 38 -22.52 -2.84 14.29
N ASN A 39 -23.25 -3.88 13.88
CA ASN A 39 -22.80 -5.26 13.99
C ASN A 39 -21.87 -5.61 12.81
N LEU A 40 -20.57 -5.74 13.05
CA LEU A 40 -19.59 -6.03 12.00
C LEU A 40 -19.66 -7.49 11.51
N HIS A 41 -20.33 -8.39 12.25
CA HIS A 41 -20.57 -9.77 11.80
C HIS A 41 -21.42 -9.83 10.52
N GLU A 42 -22.18 -8.78 10.22
CA GLU A 42 -22.99 -8.67 9.00
C GLU A 42 -22.19 -8.24 7.77
N LEU A 43 -20.91 -7.84 7.94
CA LEU A 43 -20.08 -7.33 6.84
C LEU A 43 -19.30 -8.41 6.10
N PHE A 44 -19.02 -9.54 6.75
CA PHE A 44 -18.16 -10.59 6.19
C PHE A 44 -18.80 -11.97 6.33
N PRO A 45 -18.41 -12.94 5.50
CA PRO A 45 -18.71 -14.35 5.75
C PRO A 45 -18.23 -14.81 7.13
N SER A 46 -18.92 -15.78 7.74
CA SER A 46 -18.64 -16.23 9.12
C SER A 46 -17.21 -16.68 9.34
N HIS A 47 -16.57 -17.32 8.36
CA HIS A 47 -15.18 -17.77 8.50
C HIS A 47 -14.19 -16.60 8.71
N ILE A 48 -14.46 -15.42 8.13
CA ILE A 48 -13.62 -14.22 8.32
C ILE A 48 -13.83 -13.66 9.73
N THR A 49 -15.07 -13.54 10.19
CA THR A 49 -15.37 -12.99 11.52
C THR A 49 -14.87 -13.92 12.62
N GLU A 50 -15.00 -15.23 12.46
CA GLU A 50 -14.42 -16.22 13.36
C GLU A 50 -12.88 -16.14 13.40
N ALA A 51 -12.23 -15.99 12.24
CA ALA A 51 -10.78 -15.82 12.18
C ALA A 51 -10.34 -14.53 12.90
N LEU A 52 -11.04 -13.42 12.69
CA LEU A 52 -10.78 -12.16 13.39
C LEU A 52 -10.95 -12.29 14.91
N GLN A 53 -12.01 -12.96 15.38
CA GLN A 53 -12.23 -13.19 16.80
C GLN A 53 -11.07 -13.97 17.45
N ARG A 54 -10.58 -15.02 16.78
CA ARG A 54 -9.43 -15.80 17.23
C ARG A 54 -8.16 -14.96 17.26
N SER A 55 -7.88 -14.22 16.17
CA SER A 55 -6.68 -13.38 16.07
C SER A 55 -6.65 -12.27 17.12
N ILE A 56 -7.78 -11.59 17.37
CA ILE A 56 -7.89 -10.56 18.40
C ILE A 56 -7.65 -11.16 19.80
N SER A 57 -8.21 -12.34 20.08
CA SER A 57 -8.01 -13.03 21.36
C SER A 57 -6.55 -13.45 21.54
N MET A 58 -5.89 -13.90 20.47
CA MET A 58 -4.46 -14.21 20.47
C MET A 58 -3.60 -12.96 20.73
N PHE A 59 -3.95 -11.82 20.13
CA PHE A 59 -3.22 -10.58 20.37
C PHE A 59 -3.29 -10.14 21.83
N ASP A 60 -4.37 -10.39 22.56
CA ASP A 60 -4.43 -10.03 23.99
C ASP A 60 -3.55 -10.94 24.87
N ILE A 61 -3.29 -12.18 24.43
CA ILE A 61 -2.33 -13.08 25.09
C ILE A 61 -0.91 -12.57 24.89
N GLU A 62 -0.55 -12.19 23.67
CA GLU A 62 0.79 -11.70 23.32
C GLU A 62 1.03 -10.25 23.78
N LEU A 63 -0.02 -9.43 23.80
CA LEU A 63 -0.01 -8.01 24.14
C LEU A 63 -1.11 -7.72 25.18
N PRO A 64 -0.86 -7.97 26.48
CA PRO A 64 -1.86 -7.76 27.53
C PRO A 64 -2.45 -6.35 27.50
N GLY A 65 -3.77 -6.27 27.41
CA GLY A 65 -4.50 -4.99 27.31
C GLY A 65 -4.85 -4.59 25.87
N PHE A 66 -4.58 -5.46 24.89
CA PHE A 66 -5.07 -5.30 23.52
C PHE A 66 -6.60 -5.23 23.47
N ILE A 67 -7.29 -5.99 24.33
CA ILE A 67 -8.75 -5.93 24.47
C ILE A 67 -9.12 -4.98 25.61
N SER A 68 -9.95 -3.97 25.29
CA SER A 68 -10.53 -3.04 26.26
C SER A 68 -12.00 -2.76 25.93
N LYS A 69 -12.74 -2.25 26.92
CA LYS A 69 -14.12 -1.75 26.73
C LYS A 69 -14.16 -0.51 25.83
N ASP A 70 -13.05 0.21 25.72
CA ASP A 70 -12.93 1.39 24.87
C ASP A 70 -12.30 1.07 23.49
N ALA A 71 -11.89 -0.18 23.27
CA ALA A 71 -11.28 -0.58 22.01
C ALA A 71 -12.35 -0.71 20.92
N LEU A 72 -12.12 -0.04 19.79
CA LEU A 72 -13.03 0.01 18.65
C LEU A 72 -12.45 -0.76 17.47
N LEU A 73 -13.27 -1.64 16.89
CA LEU A 73 -13.06 -2.15 15.54
C LEU A 73 -13.75 -1.20 14.57
N HIS A 74 -12.98 -0.59 13.68
CA HIS A 74 -13.52 0.08 12.51
C HIS A 74 -13.95 -0.95 11.47
N GLY A 75 -14.86 -0.55 10.57
CA GLY A 75 -15.41 -1.40 9.52
C GLY A 75 -14.38 -1.87 8.50
N VAL A 76 -14.82 -2.09 7.27
CA VAL A 76 -13.97 -2.73 6.25
C VAL A 76 -12.79 -1.84 5.82
N GLU A 77 -11.58 -2.41 5.86
CA GLU A 77 -10.40 -1.90 5.16
C GLU A 77 -10.24 -2.72 3.88
N THR A 78 -10.50 -2.11 2.72
CA THR A 78 -10.61 -2.84 1.44
C THR A 78 -9.44 -2.61 0.49
N LYS A 79 -8.50 -1.73 0.85
CA LYS A 79 -7.39 -1.30 -0.02
C LYS A 79 -6.04 -1.59 0.64
N THR A 80 -5.76 -2.86 0.89
CA THR A 80 -4.48 -3.30 1.46
C THR A 80 -3.41 -3.57 0.41
N SER A 81 -3.82 -3.95 -0.79
CA SER A 81 -2.95 -4.21 -1.95
C SER A 81 -3.78 -4.13 -3.23
N SER A 82 -3.13 -4.15 -4.40
CA SER A 82 -3.89 -4.27 -5.65
C SER A 82 -4.64 -5.59 -5.73
N SER A 83 -5.86 -5.51 -6.24
CA SER A 83 -6.72 -6.66 -6.53
C SER A 83 -6.42 -7.29 -7.88
N VAL A 84 -5.50 -6.70 -8.65
CA VAL A 84 -5.09 -7.17 -9.98
C VAL A 84 -3.58 -7.16 -10.08
N GLN A 85 -3.06 -8.08 -10.89
CA GLN A 85 -1.66 -8.06 -11.29
C GLN A 85 -1.60 -7.94 -12.81
N ILE A 86 -0.95 -6.90 -13.33
CA ILE A 86 -0.74 -6.73 -14.76
C ILE A 86 0.53 -7.51 -15.13
N PRO A 87 0.48 -8.56 -15.97
CA PRO A 87 1.65 -9.39 -16.23
C PRO A 87 2.77 -8.63 -16.94
N ARG A 88 4.00 -8.81 -16.44
CA ARG A 88 5.25 -8.37 -17.06
C ARG A 88 6.31 -9.48 -16.94
N ASP A 89 7.31 -9.48 -17.80
CA ASP A 89 8.42 -10.44 -17.76
C ASP A 89 9.62 -9.92 -16.94
N ASP A 90 10.75 -10.64 -16.99
CA ASP A 90 11.97 -10.28 -16.25
C ASP A 90 12.64 -8.98 -16.75
N THR A 91 12.24 -8.49 -17.93
CA THR A 91 12.64 -7.18 -18.47
C THR A 91 11.74 -6.05 -17.97
N TYR A 92 10.77 -6.35 -17.10
CA TYR A 92 9.77 -5.41 -16.57
C TYR A 92 8.76 -4.92 -17.62
N GLU A 93 8.83 -5.42 -18.86
CA GLU A 93 7.91 -5.09 -19.94
C GLU A 93 6.66 -5.98 -19.91
N SER A 94 5.51 -5.42 -20.27
CA SER A 94 4.24 -6.11 -20.36
C SER A 94 4.31 -7.25 -21.37
N THR A 95 3.84 -8.43 -21.00
CA THR A 95 3.82 -9.61 -21.90
C THR A 95 2.80 -9.49 -23.04
N SER A 96 2.00 -8.42 -23.07
CA SER A 96 0.90 -8.23 -24.03
C SER A 96 0.96 -6.91 -24.78
N LEU A 97 1.89 -6.01 -24.44
CA LEU A 97 2.04 -4.73 -25.11
C LEU A 97 3.47 -4.19 -24.96
N ASP A 98 4.20 -4.19 -26.07
CA ASP A 98 5.54 -3.62 -26.16
C ASP A 98 5.54 -2.12 -25.81
N GLY A 99 6.56 -1.68 -25.09
CA GLY A 99 6.75 -0.33 -24.56
C GLY A 99 5.97 -0.02 -23.27
N LEU A 100 5.15 -0.94 -22.75
CA LEU A 100 4.44 -0.77 -21.49
C LEU A 100 5.19 -1.45 -20.34
N TYR A 101 5.48 -0.70 -19.27
CA TYR A 101 6.18 -1.20 -18.08
C TYR A 101 5.28 -1.08 -16.84
N PRO A 102 4.53 -2.13 -16.46
CA PRO A 102 3.69 -2.11 -15.26
C PRO A 102 4.56 -2.08 -14.00
N ILE A 103 4.42 -1.03 -13.17
CA ILE A 103 5.22 -0.86 -11.93
C ILE A 103 4.40 -0.41 -10.73
N GLY A 104 4.90 -0.78 -9.54
CA GLY A 104 4.38 -0.34 -8.26
C GLY A 104 3.17 -1.12 -7.74
N GLU A 105 2.53 -0.58 -6.71
CA GLU A 105 1.46 -1.27 -5.99
C GLU A 105 0.21 -1.44 -6.84
N GLY A 106 -0.17 -0.41 -7.61
CA GLY A 106 -1.42 -0.40 -8.38
C GLY A 106 -1.54 -1.55 -9.39
N VAL A 107 -0.41 -2.06 -9.89
CA VAL A 107 -0.35 -3.16 -10.85
C VAL A 107 0.04 -4.50 -10.21
N GLY A 108 0.19 -4.53 -8.88
CA GLY A 108 0.43 -5.76 -8.12
C GLY A 108 1.90 -6.18 -7.94
N TYR A 109 2.89 -5.30 -8.15
CA TYR A 109 4.32 -5.62 -7.98
C TYR A 109 4.97 -5.05 -6.71
N ALA A 110 4.22 -4.25 -5.93
CA ALA A 110 4.67 -3.72 -4.64
C ALA A 110 3.54 -3.71 -3.61
N GLY A 111 3.89 -3.54 -2.33
CA GLY A 111 2.94 -3.52 -1.21
C GLY A 111 3.19 -2.39 -0.21
N GLY A 112 3.86 -1.33 -0.65
CA GLY A 112 4.23 -0.20 0.20
C GLY A 112 5.29 0.70 -0.42
N ILE A 113 5.51 1.86 0.20
CA ILE A 113 6.35 2.96 -0.32
C ILE A 113 7.73 2.48 -0.76
N VAL A 114 8.43 1.75 0.11
CA VAL A 114 9.80 1.30 -0.17
C VAL A 114 9.83 0.27 -1.30
N SER A 115 8.94 -0.73 -1.26
CA SER A 115 8.88 -1.74 -2.33
C SER A 115 8.49 -1.12 -3.68
N ALA A 116 7.61 -0.12 -3.70
CA ALA A 116 7.22 0.57 -4.92
C ALA A 116 8.39 1.36 -5.49
N ALA A 117 9.10 2.14 -4.65
CA ALA A 117 10.27 2.88 -5.09
C ALA A 117 11.39 1.98 -5.63
N VAL A 118 11.58 0.80 -5.02
CA VAL A 118 12.52 -0.20 -5.52
C VAL A 118 12.06 -0.76 -6.87
N ASP A 119 10.79 -1.11 -7.00
CA ASP A 119 10.21 -1.59 -8.26
C ASP A 119 10.35 -0.57 -9.40
N ASP A 120 10.04 0.69 -9.12
CA ASP A 120 10.17 1.82 -10.04
C ASP A 120 11.62 2.00 -10.50
N MET A 121 12.58 1.85 -9.59
CA MET A 121 14.00 1.96 -9.90
C MET A 121 14.45 0.85 -10.86
N TYR A 122 14.08 -0.41 -10.59
CA TYR A 122 14.44 -1.52 -11.47
C TYR A 122 13.83 -1.37 -12.86
N ALA A 123 12.56 -0.99 -12.94
CA ALA A 123 11.90 -0.74 -14.22
C ALA A 123 12.52 0.44 -14.97
N GLY A 124 12.88 1.53 -14.28
CA GLY A 124 13.58 2.66 -14.87
C GLY A 124 14.91 2.26 -15.52
N PHE A 125 15.67 1.37 -14.88
CA PHE A 125 16.88 0.81 -15.48
C PHE A 125 16.58 -0.11 -16.66
N ALA A 126 15.49 -0.88 -16.61
CA ALA A 126 15.09 -1.73 -17.73
C ALA A 126 14.73 -0.91 -18.97
N VAL A 127 13.93 0.15 -18.80
CA VAL A 127 13.61 1.13 -19.86
C VAL A 127 14.88 1.80 -20.40
N ALA A 128 15.79 2.23 -19.53
CA ALA A 128 17.04 2.84 -19.97
C ALA A 128 17.92 1.88 -20.79
N LYS A 129 17.92 0.58 -20.43
CA LYS A 129 18.65 -0.45 -21.16
C LYS A 129 18.01 -0.74 -22.53
N ASP A 130 16.69 -0.86 -22.59
CA ASP A 130 15.95 -1.06 -23.84
C ASP A 130 16.18 0.10 -24.84
N LEU A 131 16.21 1.33 -24.33
CA LEU A 131 16.52 2.53 -25.14
C LEU A 131 18.02 2.70 -25.48
N GLY A 132 18.90 1.79 -25.05
CA GLY A 132 20.35 1.89 -25.28
C GLY A 132 21.03 3.04 -24.53
N LEU A 133 20.43 3.54 -23.44
CA LEU A 133 20.97 4.61 -22.61
C LEU A 133 21.88 4.09 -21.47
N TYR A 134 21.87 2.78 -21.20
CA TYR A 134 22.60 2.15 -20.11
C TYR A 134 22.95 0.69 -20.42
N GLU A 135 24.21 0.29 -20.26
CA GLU A 135 24.68 -1.09 -20.51
C GLU A 135 25.01 -1.88 -19.23
N GLY A 136 24.87 -1.28 -18.05
CA GLY A 136 25.23 -1.92 -16.79
C GLY A 136 24.12 -2.83 -16.22
N ASP A 137 24.47 -3.58 -15.16
CA ASP A 137 23.50 -4.38 -14.40
C ASP A 137 23.02 -3.65 -13.16
N VAL A 138 21.77 -3.87 -12.76
CA VAL A 138 21.16 -3.19 -11.59
C VAL A 138 21.88 -3.55 -10.27
N VAL A 139 22.49 -4.73 -10.21
CA VAL A 139 23.29 -5.19 -9.06
C VAL A 139 24.53 -4.31 -8.82
N SER A 140 25.05 -3.66 -9.87
CA SER A 140 26.22 -2.77 -9.77
C SER A 140 25.92 -1.48 -9.00
N PHE A 141 24.65 -1.03 -8.94
CA PHE A 141 24.26 0.20 -8.24
C PHE A 141 24.35 0.07 -6.72
N GLY A 142 24.02 -1.11 -6.16
CA GLY A 142 24.14 -1.39 -4.72
C GLY A 142 25.58 -1.42 -4.20
N LYS A 143 26.55 -1.68 -5.08
CA LYS A 143 27.99 -1.59 -4.75
C LYS A 143 28.55 -0.18 -4.95
N GLY A 144 28.03 0.59 -5.92
CA GLY A 144 28.46 1.97 -6.18
C GLY A 144 27.98 3.00 -5.15
N LEU A 145 26.89 2.72 -4.43
CA LEU A 145 26.34 3.61 -3.40
C LEU A 145 27.24 3.79 -2.15
N LYS A 146 28.30 3.00 -2.00
CA LYS A 146 29.28 3.21 -0.92
C LYS A 146 30.33 4.27 -1.23
N GLU A 147 30.53 4.66 -2.48
CA GLU A 147 31.68 5.52 -2.84
C GLU A 147 31.35 6.78 -3.65
N HIS A 148 30.21 6.89 -4.33
CA HIS A 148 29.95 8.07 -5.18
C HIS A 148 28.64 8.81 -4.89
N ARG A 149 28.80 10.13 -4.71
CA ARG A 149 27.80 11.12 -4.31
C ARG A 149 26.54 11.04 -5.18
N ILE A 150 25.39 11.06 -4.52
CA ILE A 150 24.02 11.17 -5.04
C ILE A 150 23.79 12.32 -6.06
N CYS A 151 24.78 13.20 -6.28
CA CYS A 151 24.66 14.36 -7.15
C CYS A 151 24.83 14.09 -8.67
N GLU A 152 25.42 12.98 -9.11
CA GLU A 152 25.72 12.78 -10.55
C GLU A 152 24.57 12.19 -11.39
N VAL A 153 23.54 11.62 -10.77
CA VAL A 153 22.38 11.08 -11.51
C VAL A 153 21.52 12.20 -12.11
N LEU A 154 21.57 13.41 -11.55
CA LEU A 154 20.88 14.59 -12.09
C LEU A 154 21.65 15.33 -13.20
N SER A 155 22.91 14.98 -13.47
CA SER A 155 23.72 15.62 -14.53
C SER A 155 23.60 14.96 -15.91
N PHE A 156 22.82 13.88 -16.06
CA PHE A 156 22.60 13.20 -17.35
C PHE A 156 21.41 13.73 -18.17
N LEU A 157 20.73 14.79 -17.72
CA LEU A 157 19.75 15.47 -18.56
C LEU A 157 20.49 16.36 -19.58
N PRO A 158 20.32 16.14 -20.90
CA PRO A 158 20.95 17.00 -21.91
C PRO A 158 20.38 18.41 -21.77
N HIS A 159 21.23 19.37 -21.38
CA HIS A 159 20.85 20.78 -21.40
C HIS A 159 20.56 21.23 -22.84
N PRO A 160 19.42 21.88 -23.12
CA PRO A 160 19.18 22.46 -24.43
C PRO A 160 20.19 23.60 -24.67
N LYS A 161 20.96 23.51 -25.75
CA LYS A 161 21.86 24.58 -26.20
C LYS A 161 21.00 25.78 -26.62
N MET A 162 20.98 26.84 -25.80
CA MET A 162 20.48 28.14 -26.23
C MET A 162 21.53 28.81 -27.13
N ASN A 163 21.24 28.88 -28.43
CA ASN A 163 22.01 29.69 -29.37
C ASN A 163 21.67 31.17 -29.16
N HIS A 164 22.54 31.92 -28.47
CA HIS A 164 22.51 33.37 -28.55
C HIS A 164 23.23 33.81 -29.82
N GLN A 165 22.48 34.33 -30.79
CA GLN A 165 23.03 35.21 -31.82
C GLN A 165 23.12 36.63 -31.23
N PRO A 166 24.25 37.34 -31.41
CA PRO A 166 24.38 38.72 -30.99
C PRO A 166 23.71 39.67 -31.99
N THR A 167 22.84 40.54 -31.49
CA THR A 167 22.47 41.83 -32.10
C THR A 167 22.71 42.91 -31.08
#